data_AF-A0A1G7GQQ3-F1
#
_entry.id   AF-A0A1G7GQQ3-F1
#
_cell.length_a   1.000
_cell.length_b   1.000
_cell.length_c   1.000
_cell.angle_alpha   90.00
_cell.angle_beta   90.00
_cell.angle_gamma   90.00
#
_symmetry.space_group_name_H-M   'P 1'
#
loop_
_entity.id
_entity.type
_entity.pdbx_description
1 polymer ?
#
loop_
_entity_poly.entity_id
_entity_poly.type
_entity_poly.pdbx_seq_one_letter_code
_entity_poly.pdbx_strand_id
1 'polypeptide(L)'
;MPDDEGNNHIIYNLGFSRDGGHSCIPFSSKYDEGVRDTIMSVINDFFEKNDHKAIIYFCFGDDGYSRHRKIVFNQWSKDLNNDIEKHDKIIPYEGTPLFSSLMIVSSNPLKNLILNSFNKFLQEIYNS
;
A
#
# COMPACT_ATOMS: atom_id res chain seq x y z
N MET A 1 4.98 16.38 -10.12
CA MET A 1 5.11 16.79 -11.54
C MET A 1 3.70 17.06 -12.03
N PRO A 2 3.42 18.22 -12.65
CA PRO A 2 2.13 18.44 -13.30
C PRO A 2 1.94 17.45 -14.46
N ASP A 3 0.70 17.16 -14.81
CA ASP A 3 0.40 16.31 -15.98
C ASP A 3 0.66 17.05 -17.30
N ASP A 4 0.43 16.35 -18.42
CA ASP A 4 0.60 16.88 -19.78
C ASP A 4 -0.31 18.11 -20.07
N GLU A 5 -1.32 18.34 -19.23
CA GLU A 5 -2.25 19.48 -19.31
C GLU A 5 -1.90 20.62 -18.32
N GLY A 6 -0.85 20.45 -17.51
CA GLY A 6 -0.39 21.43 -16.53
C GLY A 6 -1.12 21.40 -15.19
N ASN A 7 -1.94 20.39 -14.91
CA ASN A 7 -2.65 20.25 -13.64
C ASN A 7 -1.72 19.75 -12.54
N ASN A 8 -1.82 20.37 -11.35
CA ASN A 8 -1.09 19.92 -10.16
C ASN A 8 -1.87 18.84 -9.42
N HIS A 9 -1.25 17.67 -9.25
CA HIS A 9 -1.83 16.54 -8.52
C HIS A 9 -1.17 16.41 -7.15
N ILE A 10 -1.98 16.37 -6.08
CA ILE A 10 -1.49 16.06 -4.74
C ILE A 10 -1.51 14.55 -4.57
N ILE A 11 -0.34 13.95 -4.36
CA ILE A 11 -0.19 12.53 -4.10
C ILE A 11 0.23 12.36 -2.64
N TYR A 12 -0.62 11.72 -1.85
CA TYR A 12 -0.28 11.34 -0.49
C TYR A 12 0.49 10.02 -0.52
N ASN A 13 1.75 10.04 -0.07
CA ASN A 13 2.56 8.85 0.13
C ASN A 13 2.73 8.61 1.64
N LEU A 14 2.38 7.40 2.08
CA LEU A 14 2.55 6.96 3.47
C LEU A 14 3.39 5.69 3.45
N GLY A 15 4.54 5.75 4.12
CA GLY A 15 5.45 4.62 4.28
C GLY A 15 5.53 4.20 5.74
N PHE A 16 5.59 2.89 5.96
CA PHE A 16 5.91 2.32 7.27
C PHE A 16 7.21 1.54 7.11
N SER A 17 8.28 1.97 7.78
CA SER A 17 9.52 1.21 7.88
C SER A 17 9.76 0.84 9.34
N ARG A 18 10.42 -0.31 9.56
CA ARG A 18 10.96 -0.64 10.88
C ARG A 18 12.35 -0.01 11.02
N ASP A 19 12.45 1.31 10.82
CA ASP A 19 13.70 2.03 11.06
C ASP A 19 13.81 2.37 12.53
N GLY A 20 14.48 1.49 13.25
CA GLY A 20 14.78 1.68 14.65
C GLY A 20 15.63 0.53 15.14
N GLY A 21 16.90 0.80 15.42
CA GLY A 21 17.73 -0.01 16.31
C GLY A 21 17.24 0.06 17.76
N HIS A 22 15.93 0.10 17.98
CA HIS A 22 15.32 0.11 19.28
C HIS A 22 15.14 -1.34 19.73
N SER A 23 16.04 -1.78 20.60
CA SER A 23 15.87 -2.98 21.42
C SER A 23 14.79 -2.71 22.48
N CYS A 24 13.56 -2.50 22.03
CA CYS A 24 12.41 -2.45 22.91
C CYS A 24 11.97 -3.90 23.18
N ILE A 25 12.24 -4.34 24.40
CA ILE A 25 11.91 -5.67 24.95
C ILE A 25 10.40 -6.05 24.85
N PRO A 26 9.39 -5.15 24.76
CA PRO A 26 7.99 -5.59 24.70
C PRO A 26 7.49 -5.97 23.30
N PHE A 27 8.21 -5.65 22.21
CA PHE A 27 7.81 -6.06 20.84
C PHE A 27 8.25 -7.50 20.51
N SER A 28 8.32 -8.37 21.51
CA SER A 28 8.64 -9.79 21.36
C SER A 28 7.43 -10.63 20.94
N SER A 29 6.23 -10.05 20.85
CA SER A 29 5.05 -10.75 20.36
C SER A 29 5.10 -10.86 18.84
N LYS A 30 4.84 -12.07 18.35
CA LYS A 30 4.87 -12.45 16.92
C LYS A 30 3.85 -11.67 16.07
N TYR A 31 2.93 -10.96 16.71
CA TYR A 31 1.95 -10.01 16.19
C TYR A 31 1.77 -8.92 17.24
N ASP A 32 1.90 -7.66 16.85
CA ASP A 32 1.54 -6.52 17.68
C ASP A 32 0.20 -5.99 17.16
N GLU A 33 -0.87 -6.21 17.92
CA GLU A 33 -2.21 -5.72 17.60
C GLU A 33 -2.24 -4.19 17.49
N GLY A 34 -1.40 -3.48 18.26
CA GLY A 34 -1.27 -2.03 18.17
C GLY A 34 -0.70 -1.56 16.84
N VAL A 35 0.22 -2.33 16.22
CA VAL A 35 0.73 -2.03 14.87
C VAL A 35 -0.37 -2.19 13.84
N ARG A 36 -1.15 -3.28 13.91
CA ARG A 36 -2.31 -3.49 13.04
C ARG A 36 -3.29 -2.33 13.19
N ASP A 37 -3.73 -2.04 14.41
CA ASP A 37 -4.76 -1.05 14.68
C ASP A 37 -4.33 0.34 14.22
N THR A 38 -3.04 0.68 14.39
CA THR A 38 -2.47 1.93 13.88
C THR A 38 -2.53 2.00 12.35
N ILE A 39 -2.03 0.98 11.66
CA ILE A 39 -2.03 0.94 10.18
C ILE A 39 -3.47 1.01 9.65
N MET A 40 -4.38 0.23 10.23
CA MET A 40 -5.77 0.18 9.80
C MET A 40 -6.51 1.49 10.09
N SER A 41 -6.24 2.14 11.23
CA SER A 41 -6.79 3.46 11.54
C SER A 41 -6.34 4.51 10.52
N VAL A 42 -5.04 4.53 10.16
CA VAL A 42 -4.54 5.45 9.13
C VAL A 42 -5.20 5.22 7.77
N ILE A 43 -5.36 3.95 7.37
CA ILE A 43 -6.02 3.61 6.11
C ILE A 43 -7.49 4.05 6.13
N ASN A 44 -8.24 3.74 7.18
CA ASN A 44 -9.64 4.12 7.31
C ASN A 44 -9.81 5.64 7.30
N ASP A 45 -9.02 6.36 8.11
CA ASP A 45 -9.01 7.82 8.15
C ASP A 45 -8.75 8.44 6.78
N PHE A 46 -7.84 7.85 6.01
CA PHE A 46 -7.56 8.32 4.65
C PHE A 46 -8.79 8.19 3.74
N PHE A 47 -9.44 7.03 3.75
CA PHE A 47 -10.63 6.76 2.92
C PHE A 47 -11.86 7.57 3.36
N GLU A 48 -11.94 7.97 4.61
CA GLU A 48 -13.00 8.85 5.13
C GLU A 48 -12.81 10.31 4.72
N LYS A 49 -11.56 10.81 4.75
CA LYS A 49 -11.28 12.25 4.69
C LYS A 49 -10.86 12.78 3.32
N ASN A 50 -10.46 11.93 2.37
CA ASN A 50 -9.88 12.38 1.11
C ASN A 50 -10.79 12.11 -0.10
N ASP A 51 -10.91 13.11 -0.96
CA ASP A 51 -11.50 12.95 -2.29
C ASP A 51 -10.55 12.12 -3.17
N HIS A 52 -11.10 11.22 -3.98
CA HIS A 52 -10.39 10.20 -4.79
C HIS A 52 -9.96 8.91 -4.08
N LYS A 53 -9.97 8.80 -2.74
CA LYS A 53 -10.08 7.52 -2.02
C LYS A 53 -9.32 6.33 -2.67
N ALA A 54 -8.02 6.49 -2.88
CA ALA A 54 -7.14 5.47 -3.45
C ALA A 54 -5.78 5.46 -2.75
N ILE A 55 -5.29 4.28 -2.37
CA ILE A 55 -4.02 4.05 -1.68
C ILE A 55 -3.22 3.01 -2.44
N ILE A 56 -1.93 3.26 -2.62
CA ILE A 56 -0.98 2.24 -3.08
C ILE A 56 -0.16 1.77 -1.89
N TYR A 57 -0.03 0.45 -1.74
CA TYR A 57 0.82 -0.20 -0.77
C TYR A 57 1.96 -0.92 -1.49
N PHE A 58 3.19 -0.70 -1.03
CA PHE A 58 4.38 -1.41 -1.47
C PHE A 58 5.05 -2.09 -0.29
N CYS A 59 5.47 -3.34 -0.48
CA CYS A 59 6.22 -4.12 0.49
C CYS A 59 7.50 -4.64 -0.14
N PHE A 60 8.59 -3.89 0.08
CA PHE A 60 9.93 -4.25 -0.38
C PHE A 60 10.47 -5.48 0.34
N GLY A 61 11.36 -6.19 -0.36
CA GLY A 61 11.79 -7.57 -0.10
C GLY A 61 13.06 -7.72 0.73
N ASP A 62 13.66 -6.62 1.14
CA ASP A 62 15.09 -6.51 1.48
C ASP A 62 15.50 -7.35 2.70
N ASP A 63 14.53 -7.77 3.53
CA ASP A 63 14.74 -8.54 4.75
C ASP A 63 14.24 -10.00 4.69
N GLY A 64 13.74 -10.45 3.53
CA GLY A 64 13.21 -11.81 3.34
C GLY A 64 11.83 -12.09 3.95
N TYR A 65 11.20 -11.11 4.63
CA TYR A 65 9.90 -11.28 5.29
C TYR A 65 8.73 -10.67 4.50
N SER A 66 8.95 -10.18 3.28
CA SER A 66 7.93 -9.51 2.46
C SER A 66 6.70 -10.38 2.19
N ARG A 67 6.89 -11.69 1.97
CA ARG A 67 5.79 -12.65 1.83
C ARG A 67 4.95 -12.75 3.10
N HIS A 68 5.59 -12.76 4.27
CA HIS A 68 4.87 -12.83 5.54
C HIS A 68 4.05 -11.56 5.78
N ARG A 69 4.67 -10.39 5.59
CA ARG A 69 3.98 -9.09 5.66
C ARG A 69 2.81 -9.01 4.68
N LYS A 70 2.95 -9.53 3.46
CA LYS A 70 1.83 -9.60 2.50
C LYS A 70 0.67 -10.44 3.03
N ILE A 71 0.95 -11.60 3.61
CA ILE A 71 -0.10 -12.47 4.17
C ILE A 71 -0.81 -11.76 5.33
N VAL A 72 -0.03 -11.17 6.24
CA VAL A 72 -0.53 -10.41 7.38
C VAL A 72 -1.43 -9.25 6.92
N PHE A 73 -0.93 -8.43 6.00
CA PHE A 73 -1.67 -7.29 5.47
C PHE A 73 -2.96 -7.73 4.74
N ASN A 74 -2.92 -8.84 4.00
CA ASN A 74 -4.11 -9.41 3.37
C ASN A 74 -5.16 -9.90 4.38
N GLN A 75 -4.75 -10.30 5.58
CA GLN A 75 -5.68 -10.64 6.66
C GLN A 75 -6.32 -9.38 7.21
N TRP A 76 -5.53 -8.35 7.52
CA TRP A 76 -6.02 -7.08 8.04
C TRP A 76 -6.93 -6.34 7.06
N SER A 77 -6.61 -6.39 5.77
CA SER A 77 -7.39 -5.71 4.74
C SER A 77 -8.81 -6.29 4.55
N LYS A 78 -9.11 -7.45 5.14
CA LYS A 78 -10.48 -8.00 5.15
C LYS A 78 -11.45 -7.19 6.01
N ASP A 79 -10.91 -6.42 6.96
CA ASP A 79 -11.70 -5.58 7.85
C ASP A 79 -11.98 -4.20 7.24
N LEU A 80 -11.46 -3.93 6.03
CA LEU A 80 -11.79 -2.72 5.28
C LEU A 80 -13.26 -2.74 4.86
N ASN A 81 -13.83 -1.55 4.66
CA ASN A 81 -15.18 -1.41 4.15
C ASN A 81 -15.34 -2.17 2.81
N ASN A 82 -16.48 -2.85 2.63
CA ASN A 82 -16.81 -3.63 1.43
C ASN A 82 -16.79 -2.81 0.13
N ASP A 83 -16.94 -1.49 0.24
CA ASP A 83 -16.86 -0.58 -0.90
C ASP A 83 -15.41 -0.32 -1.37
N ILE A 84 -14.40 -0.90 -0.71
CA ILE A 84 -12.98 -0.77 -1.08
C ILE A 84 -12.55 -2.02 -1.87
N GLU A 85 -12.22 -1.82 -3.13
CA GLU A 85 -11.59 -2.82 -3.99
C GLU A 85 -10.08 -2.85 -3.77
N LYS A 86 -9.51 -4.04 -3.66
CA LYS A 86 -8.07 -4.25 -3.52
C LYS A 86 -7.52 -5.06 -4.70
N HIS A 87 -6.60 -4.48 -5.46
CA HIS A 87 -5.94 -5.07 -6.61
C HIS A 87 -4.48 -5.39 -6.26
N ASP A 88 -4.20 -6.67 -6.04
CA ASP A 88 -2.87 -7.15 -5.70
C ASP A 88 -2.01 -7.39 -6.94
N LYS A 89 -0.73 -7.01 -6.86
CA LYS A 89 0.29 -7.29 -7.87
C LYS A 89 1.59 -7.74 -7.21
N ILE A 90 2.34 -8.55 -7.94
CA ILE A 90 3.66 -9.00 -7.54
C ILE A 90 4.55 -8.85 -8.76
N ILE A 91 5.65 -8.13 -8.62
CA ILE A 91 6.65 -7.97 -9.67
C ILE A 91 8.05 -8.32 -9.12
N PRO A 92 8.96 -8.86 -9.94
CA PRO A 92 10.37 -8.90 -9.61
C PRO A 92 10.94 -7.48 -9.46
N TYR A 93 11.74 -7.24 -8.42
CA TYR A 93 12.44 -5.99 -8.15
C TYR A 93 13.75 -6.28 -7.39
N GLU A 94 14.89 -5.87 -7.94
CA GLU A 94 16.22 -6.05 -7.32
C GLU A 94 16.50 -7.49 -6.82
N GLY A 95 16.10 -8.50 -7.59
CA GLY A 95 16.31 -9.90 -7.23
C GLY A 95 15.37 -10.45 -6.14
N THR A 96 14.40 -9.65 -5.68
CA THR A 96 13.36 -10.08 -4.72
C THR A 96 11.94 -9.79 -5.26
N PRO A 97 10.89 -10.46 -4.76
CA PRO A 97 9.53 -10.10 -5.13
C PRO A 97 9.07 -8.83 -4.40
N LEU A 98 8.69 -7.79 -5.15
CA LEU A 98 7.96 -6.64 -4.65
C LEU A 98 6.47 -6.95 -4.64
N PHE A 99 5.89 -7.03 -3.45
CA PHE A 99 4.45 -7.17 -3.27
C PHE A 99 3.81 -5.79 -3.24
N SER A 100 2.81 -5.56 -4.08
CA SER A 100 2.06 -4.32 -4.11
C SER A 100 0.55 -4.54 -4.09
N SER A 101 -0.17 -3.50 -3.69
CA SER A 101 -1.63 -3.46 -3.71
C SER A 101 -2.10 -2.05 -4.05
N LEU A 102 -3.06 -1.92 -4.96
CA LEU A 102 -3.89 -0.72 -5.09
C LEU A 102 -5.20 -0.98 -4.33
N MET A 103 -5.54 -0.13 -3.36
CA MET A 103 -6.83 -0.11 -2.69
C MET A 103 -7.58 1.13 -3.16
N ILE A 104 -8.82 0.98 -3.62
CA ILE A 104 -9.60 2.07 -4.22
C ILE A 104 -11.08 1.85 -3.96
N VAL A 105 -11.83 2.92 -3.67
CA VAL A 105 -13.28 2.77 -3.53
C VAL A 105 -13.94 2.42 -4.87
N SER A 106 -14.91 1.51 -4.84
CA SER A 106 -15.65 1.04 -6.00
C SER A 106 -16.33 2.16 -6.78
N SER A 107 -16.80 3.19 -6.08
CA SER A 107 -17.51 4.34 -6.62
C SER A 107 -16.59 5.44 -7.19
N ASN A 108 -15.26 5.24 -7.20
CA ASN A 108 -14.34 6.23 -7.70
C ASN A 108 -14.51 6.42 -9.23
N PRO A 109 -14.84 7.64 -9.71
CA PRO A 109 -15.04 7.88 -11.15
C PRO A 109 -13.76 7.72 -11.98
N LEU A 110 -12.59 7.84 -11.35
CA LEU A 110 -11.28 7.69 -11.98
C LEU A 110 -10.69 6.28 -11.82
N LYS A 111 -11.44 5.31 -11.29
CA LYS A 111 -10.93 3.97 -10.95
C LYS A 111 -10.13 3.31 -12.07
N ASN A 112 -10.69 3.28 -13.28
CA ASN A 112 -10.04 2.64 -14.42
C ASN A 112 -8.74 3.35 -14.82
N LEU A 113 -8.73 4.69 -14.76
CA LEU A 113 -7.52 5.48 -15.03
C LEU A 113 -6.44 5.17 -14.00
N ILE A 114 -6.78 5.20 -12.70
CA ILE A 114 -5.84 4.91 -11.61
C ILE A 114 -5.29 3.48 -11.70
N LEU A 115 -6.15 2.50 -11.97
CA LEU A 115 -5.74 1.11 -12.12
C LEU A 115 -4.78 0.93 -13.31
N ASN A 116 -5.07 1.57 -14.43
CA ASN A 116 -4.20 1.54 -15.62
C ASN A 116 -2.84 2.19 -15.33
N SER A 117 -2.84 3.37 -14.69
CA SER A 117 -1.61 4.07 -14.29
C SER A 117 -0.78 3.24 -13.30
N PHE A 118 -1.42 2.59 -12.33
CA PHE A 118 -0.75 1.69 -11.40
C PHE A 118 -0.09 0.51 -12.12
N ASN A 119 -0.81 -0.14 -13.05
CA ASN A 119 -0.26 -1.25 -13.83
C ASN A 119 0.92 -0.80 -14.71
N LYS A 120 0.82 0.37 -15.34
CA LYS A 120 1.90 0.93 -16.18
C LYS A 120 3.13 1.25 -15.33
N PHE A 121 2.95 1.88 -14.17
CA PHE A 121 4.03 2.16 -13.23
C PHE A 121 4.77 0.88 -12.79
N LEU A 122 4.05 -0.19 -12.47
CA LEU A 122 4.66 -1.47 -12.14
C LEU A 122 5.44 -2.10 -13.30
N GLN A 123 4.98 -1.91 -14.55
CA GLN A 123 5.72 -2.35 -15.72
C GLN A 123 7.02 -1.56 -15.91
N GLU A 124 7.00 -0.26 -15.66
CA GLU A 124 8.20 0.58 -15.70
C GLU A 124 9.22 0.14 -14.64
N ILE A 125 8.79 -0.17 -13.41
CA ILE A 125 9.66 -0.75 -12.37
C ILE A 125 10.23 -2.11 -12.80
N TYR A 126 9.42 -2.97 -13.42
CA TYR A 126 9.88 -4.29 -13.83
C TYR A 126 10.90 -4.24 -14.98
N ASN A 127 10.77 -3.25 -15.87
CA ASN A 127 11.63 -3.08 -17.05
C ASN A 127 12.87 -2.21 -16.79
N SER A 128 13.04 -1.69 -15.58
CA SER A 128 14.22 -0.91 -15.16
C SER A 128 15.29 -1.80 -14.56
#